data_AF-A0A0H5BJM4-F1
#
_entry.id   AF-A0A0H5BJM4-F1
#
_cell.length_a   1.000
_cell.length_b   1.000
_cell.length_c   1.000
_cell.angle_alpha   90.00
_cell.angle_beta   90.00
_cell.angle_gamma   90.00
#
_symmetry.space_group_name_H-M   'P 1'
#
loop_
_entity.id
_entity.type
_entity.pdbx_description
1 polymer ?
#
loop_
_entity_poly.entity_id
_entity_poly.type
_entity_poly.pdbx_seq_one_letter_code
_entity_poly.pdbx_strand_id
1 'polypeptide(L)'
;MTTQRWILAFCLSLASVFGTVELFKTKEIQTYTCRTFGSGIVQPFKGKSYYARSDCPFKLTSFNVNRGEYSVTIRRGHNGLLVQVEIIINKVTTLLRNGHILVQNKSVSLPYDHTYQHIFKYGIYTRLRSSLLPFTVTWHNVHGGINSLWVTLESELCTDMCGLCGKQNVAGHRDELIRDSKLHDHRCKIRDPVLRKNHICRRFFLKTKNCLQDNNSHYHRLAYVNSKSF
;
A
#
# COMPACT_ATOMS: atom_id res chain seq x y z
N MET A 1 70.58 -13.76 21.91
CA MET A 1 69.29 -14.45 21.70
C MET A 1 68.18 -13.43 21.96
N THR A 2 67.67 -12.88 20.87
CA THR A 2 67.22 -11.49 20.74
C THR A 2 66.02 -11.44 19.81
N THR A 3 65.01 -12.27 20.09
CA THR A 3 63.85 -12.43 19.19
C THR A 3 62.50 -12.51 19.91
N GLN A 4 62.48 -12.70 21.22
CA GLN A 4 61.22 -12.96 21.95
C GLN A 4 60.60 -11.71 22.59
N ARG A 5 61.38 -10.63 22.80
CA ARG A 5 60.89 -9.38 23.41
C ARG A 5 60.24 -8.39 22.43
N TRP A 6 60.52 -8.53 21.13
CA TRP A 6 59.95 -7.66 20.08
C TRP A 6 58.57 -8.09 19.61
N ILE A 7 58.22 -9.38 19.75
CA ILE A 7 56.92 -9.91 19.30
C ILE A 7 55.78 -9.42 20.20
N LEU A 8 56.02 -9.31 21.52
CA LEU A 8 54.99 -8.83 22.46
C LEU A 8 54.70 -7.32 22.33
N ALA A 9 55.71 -6.51 22.02
CA ALA A 9 55.52 -5.07 21.78
C ALA A 9 54.77 -4.79 20.47
N PHE A 10 54.96 -5.63 19.44
CA PHE A 10 54.28 -5.51 18.15
C PHE A 10 52.82 -6.00 18.20
N CYS A 11 52.50 -6.97 19.06
CA CYS A 11 51.12 -7.39 19.29
C CYS A 11 50.30 -6.36 20.10
N LEU A 12 50.93 -5.61 21.00
CA LEU A 12 50.26 -4.57 21.80
C LEU A 12 50.07 -3.24 21.04
N SER A 13 50.82 -3.00 19.96
CA SER A 13 50.69 -1.79 19.13
C SER A 13 49.71 -1.93 17.96
N LEU A 14 49.24 -3.15 17.65
CA LEU A 14 48.12 -3.38 16.72
C LEU A 14 46.74 -3.37 17.41
N ALA A 15 46.69 -3.39 18.75
CA ALA A 15 45.45 -3.31 19.51
C ALA A 15 44.93 -1.86 19.69
N SER A 16 45.75 -0.84 19.40
CA SER A 16 45.39 0.58 19.58
C SER A 16 44.75 1.25 18.37
N VAL A 17 44.53 0.50 17.28
CA VAL A 17 43.73 0.95 16.12
C VAL A 17 42.50 0.04 15.91
N PHE A 18 41.91 -0.45 17.00
CA PHE A 18 40.48 -0.70 17.00
C PHE A 18 39.81 0.56 17.54
N GLY A 19 39.83 1.60 16.69
CA GLY A 19 38.82 2.64 16.79
C GLY A 19 37.47 1.93 16.86
N THR A 20 36.63 2.33 17.80
CA THR A 20 35.25 1.91 17.88
C THR A 20 34.66 2.04 16.49
N VAL A 21 34.60 0.93 15.75
CA VAL A 21 33.68 0.78 14.65
C VAL A 21 32.35 0.83 15.37
N GLU A 22 31.80 2.04 15.51
CA GLU A 22 30.38 2.19 15.67
C GLU A 22 29.82 1.35 14.54
N LEU A 23 29.34 0.16 14.91
CA LEU A 23 28.45 -0.61 14.10
C LEU A 23 27.31 0.37 13.87
N PHE A 24 27.38 1.11 12.75
CA PHE A 24 26.26 1.85 12.22
C PHE A 24 25.21 0.77 12.05
N LYS A 25 24.39 0.61 13.08
CA LYS A 25 23.17 -0.17 13.06
C LYS A 25 22.41 0.51 11.96
N THR A 26 22.51 -0.04 10.74
CA THR A 26 21.77 0.44 9.58
C THR A 26 20.35 0.52 10.09
N LYS A 27 19.87 1.75 10.29
CA LYS A 27 18.52 2.01 10.78
C LYS A 27 17.64 1.31 9.77
N GLU A 28 17.10 0.16 10.15
CA GLU A 28 16.28 -0.66 9.27
C GLU A 28 15.17 0.27 8.79
N ILE A 29 15.16 0.57 7.49
CA ILE A 29 14.21 1.53 6.92
C ILE A 29 12.87 0.83 6.94
N GLN A 30 12.11 1.09 8.00
CA GLN A 30 10.79 0.53 8.18
C GLN A 30 9.90 1.02 7.03
N THR A 31 9.47 0.07 6.21
CA THR A 31 8.63 0.34 5.04
C THR A 31 7.19 -0.05 5.36
N TYR A 32 6.30 0.93 5.32
CA TYR A 32 4.86 0.74 5.52
C TYR A 32 4.17 0.68 4.17
N THR A 33 3.44 -0.42 3.91
CA THR A 33 2.72 -0.60 2.64
C THR A 33 1.25 -0.86 2.89
N CYS A 34 0.40 -0.07 2.23
CA CYS A 34 -1.03 -0.30 2.15
C CYS A 34 -1.42 -0.65 0.71
N ARG A 35 -2.27 -1.67 0.53
CA ARG A 35 -2.65 -2.17 -0.79
C ARG A 35 -4.15 -2.24 -0.94
N THR A 36 -4.64 -2.01 -2.15
CA THR A 36 -5.99 -2.40 -2.54
C THR A 36 -5.97 -3.09 -3.89
N PHE A 37 -6.70 -4.20 -4.01
CA PHE A 37 -6.68 -5.01 -5.22
C PHE A 37 -7.96 -5.82 -5.40
N GLY A 38 -8.11 -6.37 -6.61
CA GLY A 38 -9.32 -7.08 -7.01
C GLY A 38 -10.53 -6.17 -6.92
N SER A 39 -11.68 -6.72 -6.48
CA SER A 39 -12.95 -6.00 -6.45
C SER A 39 -13.21 -5.16 -5.18
N GLY A 40 -12.24 -5.07 -4.26
CA GLY A 40 -12.44 -4.34 -2.99
C GLY A 40 -11.63 -4.84 -1.80
N ILE A 41 -10.57 -5.64 -1.98
CA ILE A 41 -9.70 -6.00 -0.86
C ILE A 41 -8.86 -4.78 -0.48
N VAL A 42 -8.73 -4.53 0.82
CA VAL A 42 -7.84 -3.55 1.40
C VAL A 42 -6.93 -4.26 2.40
N GLN A 43 -5.63 -4.08 2.22
CA GLN A 43 -4.60 -4.44 3.19
C GLN A 43 -4.09 -3.13 3.80
N PRO A 44 -4.48 -2.80 5.05
CA PRO A 44 -4.03 -1.58 5.71
C PRO A 44 -2.53 -1.61 6.02
N PHE A 45 -1.96 -0.47 6.44
CA PHE A 45 -0.56 -0.42 6.86
C PHE A 45 -0.26 -1.38 8.03
N LYS A 46 -1.23 -1.51 8.95
CA LYS A 46 -1.19 -2.45 10.06
C LYS A 46 -2.56 -3.07 10.30
N GLY A 47 -2.58 -4.36 10.63
CA GLY A 47 -3.79 -5.12 10.91
C GLY A 47 -4.16 -6.11 9.81
N LYS A 48 -5.38 -6.67 9.91
CA LYS A 48 -5.85 -7.70 8.99
C LYS A 48 -6.41 -7.07 7.71
N SER A 49 -6.24 -7.77 6.60
CA SER A 49 -6.91 -7.41 5.34
C SER A 49 -8.42 -7.54 5.48
N TYR A 50 -9.16 -6.67 4.80
CA TYR A 50 -10.62 -6.65 4.84
C TYR A 50 -11.20 -6.32 3.46
N TYR A 51 -12.51 -6.50 3.32
CA TYR A 51 -13.23 -6.28 2.07
C TYR A 51 -14.15 -5.06 2.19
N ALA A 52 -14.04 -4.13 1.24
CA ALA A 52 -14.85 -2.93 1.12
C ALA A 52 -15.28 -2.77 -0.36
N ARG A 53 -16.40 -3.41 -0.74
CA ARG A 53 -16.97 -3.25 -2.08
C ARG A 53 -17.95 -2.10 -2.11
N SER A 54 -17.66 -1.12 -2.97
CA SER A 54 -18.52 0.02 -3.18
C SER A 54 -18.09 0.73 -4.47
N ASP A 55 -19.03 1.39 -5.12
CA ASP A 55 -18.77 2.32 -6.23
C ASP A 55 -18.60 3.77 -5.74
N CYS A 56 -18.74 4.00 -4.42
CA CYS A 56 -18.46 5.28 -3.79
C CYS A 56 -16.98 5.65 -3.84
N PRO A 57 -16.66 6.94 -3.88
CA PRO A 57 -15.30 7.40 -3.62
C PRO A 57 -14.91 7.18 -2.15
N PHE A 58 -13.69 6.70 -1.94
CA PHE A 58 -13.06 6.56 -0.63
C PHE A 58 -11.70 7.23 -0.61
N LYS A 59 -11.37 7.81 0.53
CA LYS A 59 -9.99 8.14 0.87
C LYS A 59 -9.24 6.84 1.18
N LEU A 60 -8.31 6.44 0.33
CA LEU A 60 -7.46 5.27 0.59
C LEU A 60 -6.46 5.62 1.71
N THR A 61 -5.76 6.73 1.58
CA THR A 61 -4.92 7.31 2.64
C THR A 61 -4.83 8.81 2.47
N SER A 62 -4.70 9.56 3.56
CA SER A 62 -4.43 10.98 3.55
C SER A 62 -3.74 11.40 4.84
N PHE A 63 -2.79 12.32 4.74
CA PHE A 63 -2.01 12.85 5.86
C PHE A 63 -1.30 14.13 5.45
N ASN A 64 -0.82 14.90 6.42
CA ASN A 64 -0.04 16.11 6.17
C ASN A 64 1.34 16.01 6.79
N VAL A 65 2.36 16.45 6.06
CA VAL A 65 3.74 16.55 6.54
C VAL A 65 4.31 17.87 6.09
N ASN A 66 4.91 18.64 7.02
CA ASN A 66 5.59 19.91 6.72
C ASN A 66 4.71 20.88 5.90
N ARG A 67 3.41 20.98 6.23
CA ARG A 67 2.38 21.77 5.51
C ARG A 67 2.05 21.27 4.09
N GLY A 68 2.65 20.18 3.64
CA GLY A 68 2.31 19.50 2.40
C GLY A 68 1.21 18.46 2.63
N GLU A 69 0.20 18.49 1.77
CA GLU A 69 -0.87 17.50 1.74
C GLU A 69 -0.47 16.29 0.89
N TYR A 70 -0.70 15.09 1.43
CA TYR A 70 -0.56 13.83 0.71
C TYR A 70 -1.89 13.08 0.81
N SER A 71 -2.49 12.75 -0.33
CA SER A 71 -3.78 12.07 -0.35
C SER A 71 -3.90 11.16 -1.56
N VAL A 72 -4.53 10.01 -1.36
CA VAL A 72 -4.95 9.10 -2.43
C VAL A 72 -6.42 8.81 -2.25
N THR A 73 -7.23 9.28 -3.18
CA THR A 73 -8.67 9.00 -3.25
C THR A 73 -8.92 8.01 -4.36
N ILE A 74 -9.73 6.99 -4.09
CA ILE A 74 -10.07 5.92 -5.02
C ILE A 74 -11.57 5.88 -5.27
N ARG A 75 -11.98 5.53 -6.50
CA ARG A 75 -13.36 5.18 -6.82
C ARG A 75 -13.39 3.96 -7.72
N ARG A 76 -14.19 2.97 -7.33
CA ARG A 76 -14.39 1.76 -8.12
C ARG A 76 -15.61 1.90 -9.02
N GLY A 77 -15.58 1.20 -10.15
CA GLY A 77 -16.74 1.01 -11.01
C GLY A 77 -17.59 -0.17 -10.54
N HIS A 78 -18.73 -0.36 -11.21
CA HIS A 78 -19.62 -1.51 -10.97
C HIS A 78 -18.92 -2.86 -11.20
N ASN A 79 -17.94 -2.90 -12.10
CA ASN A 79 -17.07 -4.05 -12.38
C ASN A 79 -16.06 -4.35 -11.25
N GLY A 80 -15.99 -3.51 -10.21
CA GLY A 80 -15.09 -3.68 -9.07
C GLY A 80 -13.67 -3.17 -9.33
N LEU A 81 -13.30 -2.78 -10.55
CA LEU A 81 -11.99 -2.17 -10.85
C LEU A 81 -11.98 -0.70 -10.40
N LEU A 82 -10.80 -0.16 -10.10
CA LEU A 82 -10.68 1.28 -9.87
C LEU A 82 -10.79 1.99 -11.23
N VAL A 83 -11.78 2.87 -11.36
CA VAL A 83 -12.04 3.64 -12.58
C VAL A 83 -11.51 5.07 -12.47
N GLN A 84 -11.25 5.51 -11.23
CA GLN A 84 -10.66 6.80 -10.94
C GLN A 84 -9.78 6.71 -9.69
N VAL A 85 -8.58 7.28 -9.78
CA VAL A 85 -7.70 7.50 -8.64
C VAL A 85 -7.21 8.93 -8.71
N GLU A 86 -7.35 9.67 -7.63
CA GLU A 86 -6.79 11.00 -7.48
C GLU A 86 -5.66 10.95 -6.45
N ILE A 87 -4.49 11.44 -6.85
CA ILE A 87 -3.29 11.49 -6.04
C ILE A 87 -2.92 12.95 -5.87
N ILE A 88 -2.85 13.42 -4.63
CA ILE A 88 -2.41 14.77 -4.28
C ILE A 88 -1.06 14.66 -3.59
N ILE A 89 -0.06 15.37 -4.12
CA ILE A 89 1.23 15.57 -3.47
C ILE A 89 1.51 17.06 -3.46
N ASN A 90 1.49 17.65 -2.27
CA ASN A 90 1.76 19.07 -2.03
C ASN A 90 1.01 19.98 -3.02
N LYS A 91 -0.33 19.87 -3.04
CA LYS A 91 -1.27 20.61 -3.91
C LYS A 91 -1.18 20.31 -5.42
N VAL A 92 -0.30 19.41 -5.85
CA VAL A 92 -0.25 18.94 -7.23
C VAL A 92 -1.15 17.70 -7.35
N THR A 93 -2.22 17.84 -8.12
CA THR A 93 -3.20 16.77 -8.37
C THR A 93 -2.85 15.96 -9.61
N THR A 94 -2.79 14.64 -9.44
CA THR A 94 -2.61 13.65 -10.50
C THR A 94 -3.83 12.73 -10.52
N LEU A 95 -4.55 12.74 -11.64
CA LEU A 95 -5.76 11.96 -11.86
C LEU A 95 -5.46 10.79 -12.80
N LEU A 96 -5.73 9.58 -12.34
CA LEU A 96 -5.76 8.37 -13.15
C LEU A 96 -7.22 8.10 -13.53
N ARG A 97 -7.55 8.18 -14.82
CA ARG A 97 -8.91 7.94 -15.31
C ARG A 97 -8.87 7.41 -16.73
N ASN A 98 -9.64 6.34 -16.99
CA ASN A 98 -9.79 5.73 -18.32
C ASN A 98 -8.44 5.40 -19.00
N GLY A 99 -7.45 4.94 -18.23
CA GLY A 99 -6.11 4.62 -18.76
C GLY A 99 -5.21 5.84 -19.00
N HIS A 100 -5.72 7.06 -18.87
CA HIS A 100 -4.95 8.30 -18.96
C HIS A 100 -4.42 8.74 -17.60
N ILE A 101 -3.25 9.38 -17.64
CA ILE A 101 -2.64 10.09 -16.51
C ILE A 101 -2.77 11.58 -16.81
N LEU A 102 -3.46 12.31 -15.95
CA LEU A 102 -3.59 13.76 -16.04
C LEU A 102 -2.92 14.40 -14.83
N VAL A 103 -1.94 15.27 -15.05
CA VAL A 103 -1.31 16.08 -14.00
C VAL A 103 -1.81 17.51 -14.16
N GLN A 104 -2.42 18.07 -13.11
CA GLN A 104 -3.09 19.37 -13.16
C GLN A 104 -4.02 19.53 -14.39
N ASN A 105 -4.84 18.50 -14.63
CA ASN A 105 -5.79 18.43 -15.74
C ASN A 105 -5.16 18.39 -17.15
N LYS A 106 -3.84 18.20 -17.28
CA LYS A 106 -3.15 18.01 -18.56
C LYS A 106 -2.70 16.57 -18.70
N SER A 107 -2.99 15.95 -19.85
CA SER A 107 -2.52 14.59 -20.13
C SER A 107 -1.00 14.58 -20.28
N VAL A 108 -0.35 13.56 -19.72
CA VAL A 108 1.11 13.41 -19.75
C VAL A 108 1.53 12.07 -20.34
N SER A 109 2.69 12.03 -20.99
CA SER A 109 3.39 10.80 -21.37
C SER A 109 4.33 10.35 -20.25
N LEU A 110 4.76 9.09 -20.29
CA LEU A 110 5.77 8.56 -19.37
C LEU A 110 7.13 8.45 -20.08
N PRO A 111 8.26 8.69 -19.38
CA PRO A 111 8.33 9.20 -18.02
C PRO A 111 7.86 10.66 -17.94
N TYR A 112 7.39 11.06 -16.75
CA TYR A 112 6.98 12.44 -16.48
C TYR A 112 7.69 12.93 -15.21
N ASP A 113 8.38 14.05 -15.34
CA ASP A 113 9.11 14.72 -14.26
C ASP A 113 8.67 16.17 -14.17
N HIS A 114 7.98 16.53 -13.08
CA HIS A 114 7.60 17.90 -12.83
C HIS A 114 7.30 18.18 -11.35
N THR A 115 7.80 19.32 -10.88
CA THR A 115 7.58 19.87 -9.54
C THR A 115 7.97 18.90 -8.42
N TYR A 116 7.05 18.03 -7.98
CA TYR A 116 7.24 17.12 -6.83
C TYR A 116 7.05 15.65 -7.20
N GLN A 117 6.85 15.34 -8.49
CA GLN A 117 6.41 14.02 -8.92
C GLN A 117 7.30 13.50 -10.06
N HIS A 118 7.75 12.26 -9.90
CA HIS A 118 8.34 11.44 -10.95
C HIS A 118 7.42 10.27 -11.24
N ILE A 119 6.88 10.18 -12.46
CA ILE A 119 5.98 9.11 -12.90
C ILE A 119 6.67 8.29 -13.99
N PHE A 120 6.79 6.99 -13.79
CA PHE A 120 7.58 6.11 -14.66
C PHE A 120 7.06 4.68 -14.70
N LYS A 121 7.53 3.91 -15.68
CA LYS A 121 7.24 2.47 -15.76
C LYS A 121 8.08 1.70 -14.74
N TYR A 122 7.44 0.79 -14.02
CA TYR A 122 8.05 -0.09 -13.03
C TYR A 122 7.63 -1.53 -13.33
N GLY A 123 8.32 -2.17 -14.28
CA GLY A 123 7.90 -3.46 -14.84
C GLY A 123 6.52 -3.35 -15.50
N ILE A 124 5.59 -4.24 -15.12
CA ILE A 124 4.19 -4.19 -15.59
C ILE A 124 3.37 -3.05 -14.94
N TYR A 125 3.94 -2.37 -13.95
CA TYR A 125 3.28 -1.32 -13.19
C TYR A 125 3.66 0.07 -13.70
N THR A 126 2.87 1.06 -13.30
CA THR A 126 3.29 2.47 -13.32
C THR A 126 3.46 2.93 -11.87
N ARG A 127 4.51 3.70 -11.61
CA ARG A 127 4.83 4.22 -10.28
C ARG A 127 4.96 5.73 -10.35
N LEU A 128 4.34 6.39 -9.38
CA LEU A 128 4.55 7.78 -9.03
C LEU A 128 5.39 7.82 -7.76
N ARG A 129 6.49 8.57 -7.79
CA ARG A 129 7.36 8.85 -6.64
C ARG A 129 7.29 10.34 -6.29
N SER A 130 7.12 10.64 -5.00
CA SER A 130 7.30 11.99 -4.49
C SER A 130 8.79 12.33 -4.36
N SER A 131 9.16 13.55 -4.75
CA SER A 131 10.51 14.09 -4.52
C SER A 131 10.65 14.75 -3.14
N LEU A 132 9.53 14.95 -2.41
CA LEU A 132 9.50 15.65 -1.12
C LEU A 132 9.52 14.71 0.09
N LEU A 133 9.08 13.47 -0.09
CA LEU A 133 8.92 12.46 0.95
C LEU A 133 9.13 11.09 0.29
N PRO A 134 9.68 10.07 0.99
CA PRO A 134 9.72 8.71 0.47
C PRO A 134 8.32 8.07 0.47
N PHE A 135 7.44 8.64 -0.34
CA PHE A 135 6.07 8.26 -0.62
C PHE A 135 5.95 7.85 -2.08
N THR A 136 5.39 6.67 -2.32
CA THR A 136 5.13 6.19 -3.68
C THR A 136 3.72 5.67 -3.81
N VAL A 137 3.14 5.86 -4.99
CA VAL A 137 1.88 5.23 -5.41
C VAL A 137 2.17 4.39 -6.64
N THR A 138 1.90 3.09 -6.58
CA THR A 138 2.13 2.17 -7.69
C THR A 138 0.84 1.47 -8.06
N TRP A 139 0.57 1.35 -9.35
CA TRP A 139 -0.67 0.74 -9.84
C TRP A 139 -0.48 -0.12 -11.09
N HIS A 140 -1.43 -1.03 -11.29
CA HIS A 140 -1.50 -1.93 -12.43
C HIS A 140 -2.80 -1.72 -13.23
N ASN A 141 -2.65 -1.29 -14.47
CA ASN A 141 -3.77 -1.17 -15.40
C ASN A 141 -4.14 -2.54 -15.98
N VAL A 142 -5.45 -2.77 -16.15
CA VAL A 142 -6.01 -3.89 -16.91
C VAL A 142 -7.09 -3.33 -17.85
N HIS A 143 -7.63 -4.16 -18.73
CA HIS A 143 -8.77 -3.74 -19.55
C HIS A 143 -9.94 -3.31 -18.65
N GLY A 144 -10.43 -2.07 -18.83
CA GLY A 144 -11.56 -1.52 -18.07
C GLY A 144 -11.23 -0.85 -16.72
N GLY A 145 -9.95 -0.74 -16.31
CA GLY A 145 -9.58 0.02 -15.11
C GLY A 145 -8.24 -0.38 -14.49
N ILE A 146 -8.09 -0.15 -13.19
CA ILE A 146 -6.91 -0.54 -12.40
C ILE A 146 -7.30 -1.70 -11.48
N ASN A 147 -6.56 -2.81 -11.57
CA ASN A 147 -6.82 -4.01 -10.76
C ASN A 147 -6.18 -3.93 -9.37
N SER A 148 -4.99 -3.33 -9.27
CA SER A 148 -4.24 -3.22 -8.01
C SER A 148 -3.56 -1.86 -7.89
N LEU A 149 -3.59 -1.30 -6.69
CA LEU A 149 -2.90 -0.07 -6.33
C LEU A 149 -2.33 -0.22 -4.92
N TRP A 150 -1.13 0.28 -4.69
CA TRP A 150 -0.57 0.37 -3.35
C TRP A 150 0.20 1.65 -3.12
N VAL A 151 0.24 2.02 -1.85
CA VAL A 151 0.98 3.15 -1.32
C VAL A 151 2.09 2.60 -0.44
N THR A 152 3.29 3.13 -0.61
CA THR A 152 4.45 2.79 0.22
C THR A 152 5.04 4.06 0.84
N LEU A 153 5.39 3.96 2.12
CA LEU A 153 6.00 5.00 2.95
C LEU A 153 7.22 4.42 3.65
N GLU A 154 8.39 5.05 3.49
CA GLU A 154 9.65 4.63 4.12
C GLU A 154 10.00 5.50 5.34
N SER A 155 8.99 6.09 5.96
CA SER A 155 9.14 6.91 7.15
C SER A 155 7.91 6.75 8.04
N GLU A 156 8.14 6.77 9.34
CA GLU A 156 7.09 6.76 10.34
C GLU A 156 6.45 8.15 10.43
N LEU A 157 5.16 8.24 10.13
CA LEU A 157 4.31 9.42 10.11
C LEU A 157 3.13 9.15 11.03
N CYS A 158 3.03 9.85 12.16
CA CYS A 158 2.27 9.32 13.29
C CYS A 158 0.91 9.98 13.54
N THR A 159 0.65 11.23 13.14
CA THR A 159 -0.40 11.97 13.85
C THR A 159 -1.76 12.08 13.14
N ASP A 160 -1.81 12.32 11.83
CA ASP A 160 -3.07 12.66 11.13
C ASP A 160 -3.44 11.71 9.96
N MET A 161 -2.78 10.55 9.87
CA MET A 161 -3.10 9.55 8.86
C MET A 161 -4.55 9.05 9.01
N CYS A 162 -5.31 9.18 7.94
CA CYS A 162 -6.68 8.70 7.82
C CYS A 162 -6.91 8.01 6.48
N GLY A 163 -8.07 7.36 6.32
CA GLY A 163 -8.42 6.58 5.13
C GLY A 163 -8.44 5.07 5.41
N LEU A 164 -8.80 4.30 4.38
CA LEU A 164 -8.93 2.85 4.44
C LEU A 164 -7.63 2.15 4.89
N CYS A 165 -6.48 2.76 4.65
CA CYS A 165 -5.19 2.22 5.08
C CYS A 165 -4.94 2.28 6.59
N GLY A 166 -5.74 3.07 7.33
CA GLY A 166 -5.53 3.32 8.76
C GLY A 166 -4.20 4.03 9.05
N LYS A 167 -3.72 3.90 10.29
CA LYS A 167 -2.43 4.44 10.75
C LYS A 167 -1.34 3.39 10.61
N GLN A 168 -0.08 3.82 10.50
CA GLN A 168 1.07 2.93 10.32
C GLN A 168 1.31 1.98 11.49
N ASN A 169 1.13 2.44 12.72
CA ASN A 169 1.48 1.67 13.92
C ASN A 169 0.27 1.19 14.75
N VAL A 170 -0.94 1.53 14.33
CA VAL A 170 -2.18 1.16 15.04
C VAL A 170 -3.12 0.46 14.07
N ALA A 171 -3.55 -0.75 14.43
CA ALA A 171 -4.55 -1.47 13.65
C ALA A 171 -5.93 -0.81 13.88
N GLY A 172 -6.56 -0.35 12.81
CA GLY A 172 -7.92 0.20 12.87
C GLY A 172 -8.99 -0.89 12.81
N HIS A 173 -10.17 -0.61 13.37
CA HIS A 173 -11.32 -1.49 13.21
C HIS A 173 -11.95 -1.32 11.82
N ARG A 174 -12.28 -2.43 11.15
CA ARG A 174 -12.78 -2.43 9.76
C ARG A 174 -13.90 -1.43 9.53
N ASP A 175 -14.94 -1.50 10.37
CA ASP A 175 -16.17 -0.75 10.16
C ASP A 175 -15.95 0.76 10.34
N GLU A 176 -15.03 1.14 11.23
CA GLU A 176 -14.61 2.53 11.43
C GLU A 176 -13.83 3.04 10.21
N LEU A 177 -12.84 2.26 9.76
CA LEU A 177 -12.06 2.61 8.57
C LEU A 177 -12.95 2.80 7.35
N ILE A 178 -13.95 1.95 7.13
CA ILE A 178 -14.87 2.08 6.00
C ILE A 178 -15.75 3.32 6.14
N ARG A 179 -16.37 3.50 7.31
CA ARG A 179 -17.31 4.60 7.57
C ARG A 179 -16.62 5.96 7.44
N ASP A 180 -15.45 6.11 8.05
CA ASP A 180 -14.77 7.40 8.19
C ASP A 180 -14.00 7.78 6.90
N SER A 181 -13.77 6.81 6.01
CA SER A 181 -13.07 7.05 4.73
C SER A 181 -14.00 7.31 3.56
N LYS A 182 -15.31 7.11 3.73
CA LYS A 182 -16.30 7.32 2.67
C LYS A 182 -16.42 8.81 2.37
N LEU A 183 -16.22 9.19 1.11
CA LEU A 183 -16.50 10.56 0.67
C LEU A 183 -17.98 10.68 0.27
N HIS A 184 -18.56 11.86 0.49
CA HIS A 184 -19.97 12.09 0.23
C HIS A 184 -20.23 12.09 -1.28
N ASP A 185 -21.06 11.16 -1.73
CA ASP A 185 -21.60 11.08 -3.08
C ASP A 185 -23.02 10.52 -2.97
N HIS A 186 -24.00 11.34 -3.33
CA HIS A 186 -25.43 10.98 -3.24
C HIS A 186 -25.84 9.89 -4.24
N ARG A 187 -24.98 9.51 -5.19
CA ARG A 187 -25.32 8.58 -6.28
C ARG A 187 -24.73 7.18 -6.12
N CYS A 188 -23.91 6.95 -5.09
CA CYS A 188 -23.16 5.72 -4.91
C CYS A 188 -23.79 4.77 -3.87
N LYS A 189 -23.56 3.47 -4.02
CA LYS A 189 -24.07 2.40 -3.15
C LYS A 189 -22.91 1.63 -2.52
N ILE A 190 -22.83 1.67 -1.20
CA ILE A 190 -22.03 0.69 -0.45
C ILE A 190 -22.77 -0.64 -0.53
N ARG A 191 -22.09 -1.68 -1.01
CA ARG A 191 -22.67 -3.01 -1.07
C ARG A 191 -22.15 -3.79 0.13
N ASP A 192 -23.01 -4.05 1.09
CA ASP A 192 -22.68 -4.97 2.16
C ASP A 192 -22.28 -6.33 1.56
N PRO A 193 -21.34 -7.06 2.17
CA PRO A 193 -21.08 -8.43 1.82
C PRO A 193 -22.32 -9.26 2.18
N VAL A 194 -23.33 -9.30 1.29
CA VAL A 194 -24.49 -10.20 1.44
C VAL A 194 -23.97 -11.61 1.60
N LEU A 195 -24.30 -12.28 2.70
CA LEU A 195 -23.98 -13.70 2.93
C LEU A 195 -24.79 -14.57 1.95
N ARG A 196 -24.41 -14.58 0.67
CA ARG A 196 -24.90 -15.57 -0.31
C ARG A 196 -23.92 -16.73 -0.33
N LYS A 197 -24.44 -17.96 -0.26
CA LYS A 197 -23.66 -19.19 -0.40
C LYS A 197 -22.85 -19.12 -1.70
N ASN A 198 -21.52 -18.99 -1.59
CA ASN A 198 -20.66 -18.99 -2.77
C ASN A 198 -20.36 -20.43 -3.20
N HIS A 199 -21.03 -20.86 -4.28
CA HIS A 199 -20.90 -22.22 -4.80
C HIS A 199 -19.49 -22.54 -5.31
N ILE A 200 -18.72 -21.52 -5.76
CA ILE A 200 -17.33 -21.67 -6.21
C ILE A 200 -16.42 -21.96 -5.02
N CYS A 201 -16.53 -21.19 -3.94
CA CYS A 201 -15.78 -21.47 -2.70
C CYS A 201 -16.13 -22.82 -2.11
N ARG A 202 -17.44 -23.13 -2.07
CA ARG A 202 -17.90 -24.44 -1.60
C ARG A 202 -17.27 -25.55 -2.44
N ARG A 203 -17.25 -25.44 -3.77
CA ARG A 203 -16.65 -26.44 -4.66
C ARG A 203 -15.13 -26.52 -4.51
N PHE A 204 -14.45 -25.38 -4.37
CA PHE A 204 -13.01 -25.33 -4.12
C PHE A 204 -12.66 -26.09 -2.84
N PHE A 205 -13.28 -25.75 -1.71
CA PHE A 205 -13.00 -26.41 -0.44
C PHE A 205 -13.44 -27.87 -0.39
N LEU A 206 -14.51 -28.24 -1.09
CA LEU A 206 -14.87 -29.65 -1.22
C LEU A 206 -13.77 -30.44 -1.93
N LYS A 207 -13.13 -29.87 -2.95
CA LYS A 207 -12.05 -30.53 -3.71
C LYS A 207 -10.70 -30.48 -3.00
N THR A 208 -10.45 -29.47 -2.16
CA THR A 208 -9.17 -29.29 -1.47
C THR A 208 -9.17 -29.77 -0.03
N LYS A 209 -10.30 -30.30 0.48
CA LYS A 209 -10.46 -30.79 1.86
C LYS A 209 -9.37 -31.79 2.25
N ASN A 210 -8.97 -32.67 1.34
CA ASN A 210 -7.95 -33.69 1.58
C ASN A 210 -6.51 -33.13 1.56
N CYS A 211 -6.32 -31.92 1.01
CA CYS A 211 -5.02 -31.26 0.90
C CYS A 211 -4.78 -30.22 2.01
N LEU A 212 -5.84 -29.82 2.71
CA LEU A 212 -5.87 -28.71 3.65
C LEU A 212 -6.13 -29.27 5.05
N GLN A 213 -5.09 -29.30 5.91
CA GLN A 213 -5.21 -29.74 7.32
C GLN A 213 -6.33 -28.99 8.07
N ASP A 214 -6.94 -29.62 9.08
CA ASP A 214 -8.26 -29.28 9.66
C ASP A 214 -8.47 -27.84 10.19
N ASN A 215 -7.46 -26.98 10.23
CA ASN A 215 -7.57 -25.60 10.74
C ASN A 215 -7.57 -24.53 9.65
N ASN A 216 -8.51 -24.60 8.70
CA ASN A 216 -8.62 -23.67 7.56
C ASN A 216 -9.79 -22.67 7.66
N SER A 217 -10.29 -22.42 8.88
CA SER A 217 -11.41 -21.50 9.15
C SER A 217 -11.15 -20.08 8.59
N HIS A 218 -9.91 -19.62 8.62
CA HIS A 218 -9.48 -18.33 8.06
C HIS A 218 -9.65 -18.28 6.54
N TYR A 219 -9.24 -19.32 5.81
CA TYR A 219 -9.39 -19.39 4.36
C TYR A 219 -10.84 -19.55 3.94
N HIS A 220 -11.63 -20.32 4.69
CA HIS A 220 -13.08 -20.39 4.47
C HIS A 220 -13.71 -18.99 4.57
N ARG A 221 -13.42 -18.27 5.65
CA ARG A 221 -13.92 -16.91 5.86
C ARG A 221 -13.47 -15.97 4.73
N LEU A 222 -12.19 -16.01 4.37
CA LEU A 222 -11.68 -15.22 3.25
C LEU A 222 -12.38 -15.56 1.95
N ALA A 223 -12.53 -16.83 1.58
CA ALA A 223 -13.13 -17.17 0.30
C ALA A 223 -14.62 -16.77 0.25
N TYR A 224 -15.41 -17.03 1.30
CA TYR A 224 -16.81 -16.58 1.32
C TYR A 224 -16.96 -15.05 1.30
N VAL A 225 -16.00 -14.32 1.85
CA VAL A 225 -15.92 -12.86 1.76
C VAL A 225 -15.41 -12.38 0.39
N ASN A 226 -14.47 -13.10 -0.24
CA ASN A 226 -13.68 -12.67 -1.40
C ASN A 226 -14.23 -13.15 -2.75
N SER A 227 -15.06 -14.18 -2.77
CA SER A 227 -15.54 -14.85 -3.99
C SER A 227 -16.65 -14.13 -4.75
N LYS A 228 -16.91 -12.88 -4.39
CA LYS A 228 -17.67 -11.94 -5.21
C LYS A 228 -16.78 -11.13 -6.17
N SER A 229 -15.53 -11.54 -6.32
CA SER A 229 -14.51 -10.88 -7.15
C SER A 229 -14.30 -11.51 -8.54
N PHE A 230 -15.18 -12.41 -8.97
CA PHE A 230 -15.28 -12.89 -10.34
C PHE A 230 -16.70 -12.68 -10.85
#